data_AF-A0A0D3D2J2-F1
#
_entry.id   AF-A0A0D3D2J2-F1
#
_cell.length_a   1.000
_cell.length_b   1.000
_cell.length_c   1.000
_cell.angle_alpha   90.00
_cell.angle_beta   90.00
_cell.angle_gamma   90.00
#
_symmetry.space_group_name_H-M   'P 1'
#
loop_
_entity.id
_entity.type
_entity.pdbx_description
1 polymer ?
#
loop_
_entity_poly.entity_id
_entity_poly.type
_entity_poly.pdbx_seq_one_letter_code
_entity_poly.pdbx_strand_id
1 'polypeptide(L)'
;MWSLMVKDDQQEAVAHYRCDIWGHPTQQLGSYIATSITEAFLNHKQKYRQVGAVAYTDVGLILIRVVSALGNVSLYVANPVSRECVETDPPWCEAEEDYWNLGLATLTDRDGVVLGYKVVLLYDAIPRKKSFSLLIYSSETGLWSQETVQFPYSFSRQEFRYSISLNGNLHWVARNNVNDEVVVSTDFYGSEHPVCRVTRFPDLETSPQFQRFCTVL
;
A
#
# COMPACT_ATOMS: atom_id res chain seq x y z
N MET A 1 -18.91 1.90 -1.60
CA MET A 1 -17.45 1.91 -1.83
C MET A 1 -16.88 2.87 -0.80
N TRP A 2 -15.96 2.38 0.01
CA TRP A 2 -15.38 3.10 1.14
C TRP A 2 -13.91 3.31 0.83
N SER A 3 -13.36 4.43 1.26
CA SER A 3 -11.94 4.68 1.19
C SER A 3 -11.42 5.06 2.57
N LEU A 4 -10.39 4.32 3.03
CA LEU A 4 -9.68 4.60 4.27
C LEU A 4 -8.31 5.17 3.92
N MET A 5 -8.05 6.37 4.42
CA MET A 5 -6.78 7.07 4.27
C MET A 5 -6.12 7.17 5.63
N VAL A 6 -4.85 6.78 5.71
CA VAL A 6 -3.97 7.13 6.83
C VAL A 6 -3.06 8.25 6.35
N LYS A 7 -3.27 9.44 6.91
CA LYS A 7 -2.55 10.67 6.53
C LYS A 7 -1.20 10.77 7.22
N ASP A 8 -1.10 10.27 8.46
CA ASP A 8 0.10 10.10 9.27
C ASP A 8 -0.18 9.03 10.36
N ASP A 9 0.78 8.75 11.24
CA ASP A 9 0.68 7.80 12.36
C ASP A 9 -0.41 8.15 13.41
N GLN A 10 -1.15 9.25 13.23
CA GLN A 10 -2.13 9.78 14.18
C GLN A 10 -3.49 10.13 13.53
N GLN A 11 -3.60 10.29 12.20
CA GLN A 11 -4.80 10.78 11.53
C GLN A 11 -5.32 9.83 10.44
N GLU A 12 -6.53 9.30 10.68
CA GLU A 12 -7.34 8.58 9.70
C GLU A 12 -8.36 9.54 9.07
N ALA A 13 -8.50 9.50 7.73
CA ALA A 13 -9.57 10.15 7.00
C ALA A 13 -10.36 9.08 6.23
N VAL A 14 -11.69 9.10 6.35
CA VAL A 14 -12.58 8.16 5.68
C VAL A 14 -13.48 8.94 4.73
N ALA A 15 -13.52 8.56 3.45
CA ALA A 15 -14.53 9.03 2.53
C ALA A 15 -15.44 7.86 2.12
N HIS A 16 -16.75 8.13 2.01
CA HIS A 16 -17.74 7.13 1.62
C HIS A 16 -18.51 7.66 0.42
N TYR A 17 -18.36 7.02 -0.74
CA TYR A 17 -19.14 7.35 -1.91
C TYR A 17 -20.61 6.90 -1.74
N ARG A 18 -21.57 7.81 -1.99
CA ARG A 18 -23.05 7.62 -1.97
C ARG A 18 -23.72 7.28 -0.63
N CYS A 19 -23.24 7.82 0.49
CA CYS A 19 -24.03 7.80 1.72
C CYS A 19 -24.75 9.15 1.91
N ASP A 20 -26.07 9.13 2.13
CA ASP A 20 -26.89 10.33 2.36
C ASP A 20 -26.63 10.99 3.74
N ILE A 21 -25.75 10.40 4.54
CA ILE A 21 -25.46 10.83 5.90
C ILE A 21 -24.01 11.33 5.98
N TRP A 22 -23.84 12.64 5.88
CA TRP A 22 -22.67 13.32 6.41
C TRP A 22 -22.80 13.37 7.94
N GLY A 23 -22.29 12.36 8.63
CA GLY A 23 -22.36 12.31 10.09
C GLY A 23 -22.01 10.94 10.65
N HIS A 24 -20.86 10.88 11.34
CA HIS A 24 -20.45 9.90 12.35
C HIS A 24 -21.16 8.53 12.34
N PRO A 25 -20.54 7.46 11.82
CA PRO A 25 -20.83 6.15 12.39
C PRO A 25 -20.53 6.22 13.90
N THR A 26 -21.41 5.67 14.74
CA THR A 26 -21.24 5.63 16.22
C THR A 26 -19.92 4.98 16.65
N GLN A 27 -19.31 4.20 15.77
CA GLN A 27 -17.95 3.69 15.86
C GLN A 27 -17.14 4.23 14.66
N GLN A 28 -15.99 4.85 14.92
CA GLN A 28 -15.03 5.15 13.87
C GLN A 28 -14.66 3.84 13.16
N LEU A 29 -14.61 3.79 11.83
CA LEU A 29 -14.32 2.54 11.10
C LEU A 29 -12.96 1.93 11.51
N GLY A 30 -12.00 2.80 11.87
CA GLY A 30 -10.74 2.43 12.50
C GLY A 30 -10.90 1.56 13.76
N SER A 31 -12.02 1.64 14.48
CA SER A 31 -12.28 0.75 15.62
C SER A 31 -12.48 -0.70 15.22
N TYR A 32 -13.08 -1.00 14.05
CA TYR A 32 -13.23 -2.38 13.57
C TYR A 32 -11.89 -2.98 13.15
N ILE A 33 -11.06 -2.17 12.49
CA ILE A 33 -9.70 -2.55 12.11
C ILE A 33 -8.83 -2.72 13.35
N ALA A 34 -8.85 -1.75 14.27
CA ALA A 34 -8.11 -1.80 15.52
C ALA A 34 -8.53 -3.00 16.37
N THR A 35 -9.83 -3.33 16.44
CA THR A 35 -10.30 -4.49 17.21
C THR A 35 -9.83 -5.79 16.58
N SER A 36 -9.95 -5.93 15.26
CA SER A 36 -9.47 -7.13 14.54
C SER A 36 -7.95 -7.33 14.70
N ILE A 37 -7.16 -6.26 14.56
CA ILE A 37 -5.70 -6.28 14.79
C ILE A 37 -5.38 -6.57 16.26
N THR A 38 -6.17 -6.03 17.18
CA THR A 38 -5.97 -6.20 18.63
C THR A 38 -6.21 -7.66 19.04
N GLU A 39 -7.32 -8.23 18.61
CA GLU A 39 -7.69 -9.62 18.87
C GLU A 39 -6.66 -10.59 18.26
N ALA A 40 -6.28 -10.38 17.00
CA ALA A 40 -5.36 -11.27 16.30
C ALA A 40 -3.91 -11.17 16.84
N PHE A 41 -3.42 -9.95 17.14
CA PHE A 41 -2.00 -9.73 17.41
C PHE A 41 -1.70 -9.03 18.73
N LEU A 42 -2.32 -7.88 19.02
CA LEU A 42 -1.89 -7.05 20.16
C LEU A 42 -2.18 -7.68 21.53
N ASN A 43 -3.13 -8.60 21.63
CA ASN A 43 -3.35 -9.39 22.85
C ASN A 43 -2.20 -10.37 23.15
N HIS A 44 -1.35 -10.66 22.16
CA HIS A 44 -0.23 -11.57 22.25
C HIS A 44 1.11 -10.82 22.38
N LYS A 45 1.19 -9.84 23.30
CA LYS A 45 2.39 -8.98 23.49
C LYS A 45 3.69 -9.74 23.79
N GLN A 46 3.60 -10.97 24.29
CA GLN A 46 4.76 -11.83 24.50
C GLN A 46 5.34 -12.37 23.18
N LYS A 47 4.52 -12.45 22.14
CA LYS A 47 4.88 -12.95 20.81
C LYS A 47 5.25 -11.84 19.83
N TYR A 48 4.62 -10.66 19.96
CA TYR A 48 4.77 -9.57 19.00
C TYR A 48 5.25 -8.28 19.68
N ARG A 49 6.33 -7.71 19.14
CA ARG A 49 6.91 -6.44 19.59
C ARG A 49 6.25 -5.23 18.92
N GLN A 50 5.93 -5.34 17.63
CA GLN A 50 5.34 -4.25 16.86
C GLN A 50 4.31 -4.81 15.87
N VAL A 51 3.18 -4.14 15.72
CA VAL A 51 2.13 -4.47 14.76
C VAL A 51 1.59 -3.16 14.19
N GLY A 52 1.40 -3.08 12.89
CA GLY A 52 0.80 -1.92 12.25
C GLY A 52 0.25 -2.22 10.87
N ALA A 53 -0.87 -1.60 10.53
CA ALA A 53 -1.36 -1.56 9.15
C ALA A 53 -0.46 -0.64 8.33
N VAL A 54 0.00 -1.11 7.17
CA VAL A 54 0.99 -0.43 6.32
C VAL A 54 0.48 -0.14 4.90
N ALA A 55 -0.63 -0.75 4.48
CA ALA A 55 -1.32 -0.40 3.25
C ALA A 55 -2.81 -0.74 3.33
N TYR A 56 -3.60 -0.01 2.55
CA TYR A 56 -5.05 -0.17 2.44
C TYR A 56 -5.45 -0.23 0.97
N THR A 57 -6.58 -0.88 0.69
CA THR A 57 -7.10 -1.04 -0.67
C THR A 57 -8.48 -0.43 -0.79
N ASP A 58 -8.85 -0.07 -2.02
CA ASP A 58 -10.18 0.37 -2.44
C ASP A 58 -11.29 -0.67 -2.21
N VAL A 59 -10.91 -1.93 -1.99
CA VAL A 59 -11.81 -3.05 -1.66
C VAL A 59 -11.84 -3.42 -0.18
N GLY A 60 -11.14 -2.67 0.68
CA GLY A 60 -11.17 -2.86 2.13
C GLY A 60 -10.25 -3.96 2.69
N LEU A 61 -9.37 -4.55 1.87
CA LEU A 61 -8.24 -5.34 2.37
C LEU A 61 -7.17 -4.43 2.97
N ILE A 62 -6.51 -4.95 4.01
CA ILE A 62 -5.41 -4.28 4.71
C ILE A 62 -4.16 -5.15 4.73
N LEU A 63 -3.00 -4.51 4.55
CA LEU A 63 -1.69 -5.14 4.75
C LEU A 63 -1.19 -4.79 6.15
N ILE A 64 -0.88 -5.80 6.94
CA ILE A 64 -0.39 -5.67 8.31
C ILE A 64 1.05 -6.14 8.36
N ARG A 65 1.93 -5.31 8.91
CA ARG A 65 3.31 -5.68 9.24
C ARG A 65 3.39 -6.04 10.72
N VAL A 66 3.94 -7.21 10.99
CA VAL A 66 4.14 -7.73 12.34
C VAL A 66 5.62 -7.98 12.57
N VAL A 67 6.14 -7.49 13.69
CA VAL A 67 7.48 -7.78 14.17
C VAL A 67 7.34 -8.63 15.42
N SER A 68 7.86 -9.86 15.36
CA SER A 68 7.92 -10.76 16.50
C SER A 68 8.82 -10.21 17.62
N ALA A 69 8.69 -10.78 18.83
CA ALA A 69 9.58 -10.48 19.95
C ALA A 69 11.06 -10.77 19.61
N LEU A 70 11.31 -11.73 18.71
CA LEU A 70 12.65 -12.11 18.23
C LEU A 70 13.16 -11.20 17.10
N GLY A 71 12.35 -10.27 16.60
CA GLY A 71 12.73 -9.34 15.52
C GLY A 71 12.35 -9.78 14.11
N ASN A 72 11.90 -11.04 13.93
CA ASN A 72 11.41 -11.52 12.62
C ASN A 72 10.20 -10.70 12.18
N VAL A 73 10.16 -10.38 10.89
CA VAL A 73 9.09 -9.61 10.27
C VAL A 73 8.21 -10.55 9.45
N SER A 74 6.91 -10.50 9.69
CA SER A 74 5.87 -11.17 8.91
C SER A 74 4.92 -10.13 8.32
N LEU A 75 4.34 -10.45 7.17
CA LEU A 75 3.30 -9.66 6.52
C LEU A 75 2.01 -10.48 6.48
N TYR A 76 0.91 -9.82 6.77
CA TYR A 76 -0.42 -10.43 6.75
C TYR A 76 -1.35 -9.59 5.89
N VAL A 77 -2.16 -10.26 5.07
CA VAL A 77 -3.29 -9.62 4.38
C VAL A 77 -4.56 -10.00 5.13
N ALA A 78 -5.29 -8.99 5.58
CA ALA A 78 -6.50 -9.18 6.35
C ALA A 78 -7.71 -8.54 5.68
N ASN A 79 -8.85 -9.20 5.86
CA ASN A 79 -10.17 -8.66 5.61
C ASN A 79 -10.84 -8.39 6.97
N PRO A 80 -10.92 -7.13 7.42
CA PRO A 80 -11.50 -6.78 8.72
C PRO A 80 -12.98 -7.15 8.85
N VAL A 81 -13.70 -7.25 7.73
CA VAL A 81 -15.13 -7.57 7.71
C VAL A 81 -15.37 -9.06 7.91
N SER A 82 -14.65 -9.91 7.15
CA SER A 82 -14.76 -11.37 7.31
C SER A 82 -13.95 -11.92 8.49
N ARG A 83 -13.04 -11.10 9.05
CA ARG A 83 -12.03 -11.49 10.06
C ARG A 83 -11.03 -12.52 9.56
N GLU A 84 -10.93 -12.70 8.25
CA GLU A 84 -9.90 -13.53 7.64
C GLU A 84 -8.56 -12.79 7.65
N CYS A 85 -7.50 -13.53 7.94
CA CYS A 85 -6.15 -13.01 8.03
C CYS A 85 -5.19 -14.09 7.54
N VAL A 86 -4.46 -13.78 6.47
CA VAL A 86 -3.56 -14.73 5.81
C VAL A 86 -2.15 -14.19 5.94
N GLU A 87 -1.26 -14.99 6.53
CA GLU A 87 0.17 -14.71 6.52
C GLU A 87 0.67 -14.92 5.09
N THR A 88 1.37 -13.91 4.53
CA THR A 88 2.19 -14.18 3.36
C THR A 88 3.43 -14.90 3.84
N ASP A 89 3.82 -15.97 3.16
CA ASP A 89 5.12 -16.58 3.41
C ASP A 89 6.20 -15.49 3.46
N PRO A 90 7.20 -15.58 4.35
CA PRO A 90 8.25 -14.59 4.37
C PRO A 90 8.93 -14.55 2.99
N PRO A 91 9.32 -13.37 2.47
CA PRO A 91 10.13 -13.32 1.27
C PRO A 91 11.45 -14.04 1.58
N TRP A 92 11.62 -15.26 1.07
CA TRP A 92 12.76 -16.15 1.34
C TRP A 92 14.11 -15.64 0.80
N CYS A 93 14.17 -14.40 0.34
CA CYS A 93 15.43 -13.75 0.04
C CYS A 93 16.13 -13.41 1.35
N GLU A 94 17.26 -14.08 1.59
CA GLU A 94 18.30 -13.66 2.53
C GLU A 94 18.56 -12.16 2.35
N ALA A 95 17.94 -11.33 3.17
CA ALA A 95 18.23 -9.92 3.18
C ALA A 95 18.01 -9.39 4.59
N GLU A 96 19.13 -9.23 5.28
CA GLU A 96 19.35 -8.25 6.33
C GLU A 96 19.15 -6.79 5.82
N GLU A 97 18.39 -6.56 4.74
CA GLU A 97 18.27 -5.26 4.07
C GLU A 97 16.87 -4.65 4.21
N ASP A 98 16.87 -3.34 4.41
CA ASP A 98 15.70 -2.49 4.61
C ASP A 98 14.76 -2.49 3.39
N TYR A 99 13.76 -3.39 3.37
CA TYR A 99 12.65 -3.28 2.43
C TYR A 99 11.57 -2.31 2.93
N TRP A 100 11.01 -1.56 1.99
CA TRP A 100 9.91 -0.63 2.18
C TRP A 100 8.61 -1.27 1.69
N ASN A 101 7.55 -1.19 2.50
CA ASN A 101 6.22 -1.60 2.06
C ASN A 101 5.75 -0.61 1.01
N LEU A 102 5.72 -1.02 -0.26
CA LEU A 102 5.24 -0.15 -1.33
C LEU A 102 3.71 -0.14 -1.36
N GLY A 103 3.04 -1.28 -1.21
CA GLY A 103 1.58 -1.32 -1.12
C GLY A 103 0.96 -2.71 -1.33
N LEU A 104 -0.38 -2.71 -1.43
CA LEU A 104 -1.21 -3.88 -1.70
C LEU A 104 -2.05 -3.60 -2.95
N ALA A 105 -1.77 -4.28 -4.06
CA ALA A 105 -2.57 -4.17 -5.29
C ALA A 105 -3.70 -5.22 -5.26
N THR A 106 -4.89 -4.88 -5.75
CA THR A 106 -6.02 -5.81 -5.78
C THR A 106 -6.65 -5.89 -7.16
N LEU A 107 -7.01 -7.10 -7.57
CA LEU A 107 -7.76 -7.37 -8.78
C LEU A 107 -9.20 -7.70 -8.40
N THR A 108 -10.15 -7.02 -9.04
CA THR A 108 -11.58 -7.21 -8.86
C THR A 108 -12.27 -7.59 -10.17
N ASP A 109 -13.41 -8.26 -10.05
CA ASP A 109 -14.35 -8.39 -11.17
C ASP A 109 -15.25 -7.14 -11.30
N ARG A 110 -16.21 -7.20 -12.24
CA ARG A 110 -17.13 -6.09 -12.51
C ARG A 110 -18.09 -5.79 -11.37
N ASP A 111 -18.33 -6.74 -10.49
CA ASP A 111 -19.22 -6.63 -9.34
C ASP A 111 -18.46 -6.20 -8.07
N GLY A 112 -17.15 -6.01 -8.17
CA GLY A 112 -16.28 -5.60 -7.07
C GLY A 112 -15.83 -6.76 -6.18
N VAL A 113 -16.00 -8.00 -6.63
CA VAL A 113 -15.50 -9.18 -5.92
C VAL A 113 -13.99 -9.27 -6.11
N VAL A 114 -13.25 -9.47 -5.02
CA VAL A 114 -11.78 -9.62 -5.06
C VAL A 114 -11.43 -10.98 -5.67
N LEU A 115 -10.74 -10.95 -6.81
CA LEU A 115 -10.23 -12.13 -7.50
C LEU A 115 -8.81 -12.50 -7.03
N GLY A 116 -8.05 -11.50 -6.58
CA GLY A 116 -6.71 -11.72 -6.06
C GLY A 116 -6.05 -10.43 -5.59
N TYR A 117 -4.92 -10.58 -4.91
CA TYR A 117 -4.11 -9.46 -4.44
C TYR A 117 -2.61 -9.73 -4.66
N LYS A 118 -1.84 -8.65 -4.75
CA LYS A 118 -0.39 -8.68 -4.79
C LYS A 118 0.19 -7.79 -3.70
N VAL A 119 1.08 -8.34 -2.87
CA VAL A 119 1.86 -7.55 -1.89
C VAL A 119 3.13 -7.09 -2.57
N VAL A 120 3.41 -5.78 -2.54
CA VAL A 120 4.53 -5.20 -3.26
C VAL A 120 5.48 -4.57 -2.27
N LEU A 121 6.71 -5.08 -2.23
CA LEU A 121 7.82 -4.57 -1.46
C LEU A 121 8.86 -3.96 -2.38
N LEU A 122 9.52 -2.92 -1.91
CA LEU A 122 10.67 -2.31 -2.56
C LEU A 122 11.91 -2.57 -1.70
N TYR A 123 12.95 -3.18 -2.26
CA TYR A 123 14.15 -3.52 -1.50
C TYR A 123 15.44 -2.91 -2.09
N ASP A 124 15.32 -2.04 -3.09
CA ASP A 124 16.45 -1.29 -3.66
C ASP A 124 16.07 0.18 -3.89
N ALA A 125 15.88 0.90 -2.77
CA ALA A 125 15.49 2.30 -2.74
C ALA A 125 16.68 3.25 -2.93
N ILE A 126 17.63 2.92 -3.81
CA ILE A 126 18.81 3.78 -4.05
C ILE A 126 18.35 5.10 -4.69
N PRO A 127 18.66 6.27 -4.09
CA PRO A 127 18.32 7.56 -4.66
C PRO A 127 18.91 7.72 -6.06
N ARG A 128 18.19 8.44 -6.93
CA ARG A 128 18.62 8.75 -8.31
C ARG A 128 18.73 7.56 -9.27
N LYS A 129 18.37 6.34 -8.86
CA LYS A 129 18.23 5.20 -9.78
C LYS A 129 17.01 5.41 -10.69
N LYS A 130 17.09 4.94 -11.94
CA LYS A 130 15.97 4.94 -12.91
C LYS A 130 15.17 3.64 -12.90
N SER A 131 15.46 2.73 -11.98
CA SER A 131 14.73 1.48 -11.84
C SER A 131 14.55 1.13 -10.38
N PHE A 132 13.48 0.40 -10.07
CA PHE A 132 13.21 -0.18 -8.76
C PHE A 132 13.19 -1.68 -8.84
N SER A 133 13.82 -2.31 -7.85
CA SER A 133 13.76 -3.75 -7.63
C SER A 133 12.61 -4.02 -6.67
N LEU A 134 11.60 -4.73 -7.16
CA LEU A 134 10.39 -5.08 -6.44
C LEU A 134 10.40 -6.55 -6.06
N LEU A 135 9.85 -6.83 -4.88
CA LEU A 135 9.49 -8.16 -4.42
C LEU A 135 7.96 -8.23 -4.39
N ILE A 136 7.37 -9.15 -5.15
CA ILE A 136 5.93 -9.22 -5.38
C ILE A 136 5.42 -10.59 -4.96
N TYR A 137 4.58 -10.62 -3.93
CA TYR A 137 3.79 -11.80 -3.59
C TYR A 137 2.53 -11.81 -4.43
N SER A 138 2.13 -12.96 -4.97
CA SER A 138 0.82 -13.12 -5.63
C SER A 138 -0.06 -14.09 -4.85
N SER A 139 -1.29 -13.68 -4.51
CA SER A 139 -2.26 -14.56 -3.86
C SER A 139 -2.68 -15.75 -4.74
N GLU A 140 -2.55 -15.61 -6.07
CA GLU A 140 -2.91 -16.66 -7.04
C GLU A 140 -1.93 -17.83 -7.00
N THR A 141 -0.64 -17.54 -6.90
CA THR A 141 0.42 -18.55 -6.90
C THR A 141 0.89 -18.91 -5.49
N GLY A 142 0.65 -18.04 -4.51
CA GLY A 142 1.20 -18.14 -3.17
C GLY A 142 2.71 -17.89 -3.09
N LEU A 143 3.32 -17.36 -4.16
CA LEU A 143 4.77 -17.23 -4.27
C LEU A 143 5.21 -15.78 -4.42
N TRP A 144 6.44 -15.50 -3.96
CA TRP A 144 7.16 -14.26 -4.23
C TRP A 144 7.92 -14.36 -5.55
N SER A 145 7.90 -13.27 -6.32
CA SER A 145 8.77 -13.05 -7.48
C SER A 145 9.52 -11.73 -7.36
N GLN A 146 10.66 -11.66 -8.03
CA GLN A 146 11.46 -10.44 -8.12
C GLN A 146 11.23 -9.81 -9.49
N GLU A 147 10.93 -8.52 -9.50
CA GLU A 147 10.72 -7.74 -10.73
C GLU A 147 11.60 -6.49 -10.71
N THR A 148 12.01 -6.03 -11.89
CA THR A 148 12.69 -4.73 -12.04
C THR A 148 11.87 -3.82 -12.91
N VAL A 149 11.37 -2.74 -12.33
CA VAL A 149 10.54 -1.76 -13.04
C VAL A 149 11.38 -0.56 -13.43
N GLN A 150 11.30 -0.18 -14.70
CA GLN A 150 11.98 1.01 -15.24
C GLN A 150 11.08 2.23 -15.10
N PHE A 151 11.68 3.37 -14.74
CA PHE A 151 11.03 4.66 -14.62
C PHE A 151 11.61 5.63 -15.65
N PRO A 152 10.79 6.53 -16.22
CA PRO A 152 11.26 7.52 -17.17
C PRO A 152 12.22 8.55 -16.54
N TYR A 153 12.16 8.72 -15.20
CA TYR A 153 12.98 9.67 -14.46
C TYR A 153 13.62 9.00 -13.25
N SER A 154 14.74 9.58 -12.81
CA SER A 154 15.30 9.29 -11.50
C SER A 154 14.61 10.13 -10.43
N PHE A 155 14.32 9.55 -9.28
CA PHE A 155 13.66 10.26 -8.18
C PHE A 155 14.71 10.82 -7.21
N SER A 156 14.58 12.10 -6.85
CA SER A 156 15.49 12.79 -5.92
C SER A 156 15.24 12.37 -4.48
N ARG A 157 13.97 12.14 -4.15
CA ARG A 157 13.49 11.67 -2.85
C ARG A 157 12.33 10.70 -3.10
N GLN A 158 12.45 9.53 -2.52
CA GLN A 158 11.44 8.49 -2.70
C GLN A 158 10.50 8.49 -1.49
N GLU A 159 9.41 9.23 -1.61
CA GLU A 159 8.36 9.25 -0.59
C GLU A 159 7.34 8.14 -0.92
N PHE A 160 7.72 6.87 -0.69
CA PHE A 160 6.83 5.71 -0.91
C PHE A 160 5.75 5.56 0.17
N ARG A 161 5.76 6.43 1.18
CA ARG A 161 4.73 6.41 2.20
C ARG A 161 3.43 6.81 1.49
N TYR A 162 2.36 6.06 1.76
CA TYR A 162 1.00 6.39 1.32
C TYR A 162 0.69 6.10 -0.16
N SER A 163 1.16 4.97 -0.70
CA SER A 163 0.56 4.48 -1.94
C SER A 163 -0.92 4.15 -1.73
N ILE A 164 -1.70 4.28 -2.79
CA ILE A 164 -3.10 3.86 -2.84
C ILE A 164 -3.25 2.73 -3.85
N SER A 165 -4.07 1.74 -3.48
CA SER A 165 -4.57 0.73 -4.42
C SER A 165 -5.76 1.30 -5.15
N LEU A 166 -5.74 1.27 -6.48
CA LEU A 166 -6.89 1.63 -7.30
C LEU A 166 -6.84 0.91 -8.64
N ASN A 167 -7.87 0.12 -8.94
CA ASN A 167 -8.05 -0.59 -10.21
C ASN A 167 -6.84 -1.49 -10.58
N GLY A 168 -6.34 -2.31 -9.64
CA GLY A 168 -5.18 -3.18 -9.92
C GLY A 168 -3.82 -2.48 -9.90
N ASN A 169 -3.80 -1.16 -9.74
CA ASN A 169 -2.58 -0.37 -9.78
C ASN A 169 -2.25 0.19 -8.40
N LEU A 170 -0.96 0.36 -8.13
CA LEU A 170 -0.51 1.21 -7.03
C LEU A 170 -0.20 2.60 -7.56
N HIS A 171 -0.71 3.62 -6.87
CA HIS A 171 -0.44 5.01 -7.19
C HIS A 171 0.19 5.72 -6.00
N TRP A 172 1.19 6.56 -6.25
CA TRP A 172 1.81 7.38 -5.21
C TRP A 172 2.37 8.68 -5.80
N VAL A 173 2.55 9.67 -4.93
CA VAL A 173 3.21 10.92 -5.29
C VAL A 173 4.73 10.74 -5.14
N ALA A 174 5.50 11.14 -6.14
CA ALA A 174 6.95 11.14 -6.09
C ALA A 174 7.53 12.45 -6.62
N ARG A 175 8.79 12.75 -6.29
CA ARG A 175 9.51 13.92 -6.82
C ARG A 175 10.61 13.51 -7.79
N ASN A 176 10.56 14.07 -8.99
CA ASN A 176 11.58 13.83 -10.02
C ASN A 176 12.91 14.55 -9.66
N ASN A 177 13.93 14.38 -10.50
CA ASN A 177 15.26 14.97 -10.32
C ASN A 177 15.31 16.51 -10.34
N VAL A 178 14.28 17.18 -10.86
CA VAL A 178 14.13 18.65 -10.84
C VAL A 178 13.16 19.14 -9.75
N ASN A 179 12.76 18.24 -8.84
CA ASN A 179 11.83 18.45 -7.74
C ASN A 179 10.37 18.72 -8.14
N ASP A 180 9.96 18.42 -9.38
CA ASP A 180 8.53 18.39 -9.70
C ASP A 180 7.90 17.17 -9.05
N GLU A 181 6.75 17.38 -8.42
CA GLU A 181 5.87 16.31 -8.00
C GLU A 181 5.16 15.70 -9.20
N VAL A 182 5.05 14.38 -9.20
CA VAL A 182 4.37 13.60 -10.22
C VAL A 182 3.56 12.49 -9.55
N VAL A 183 2.48 12.06 -10.21
CA VAL A 183 1.80 10.82 -9.83
C VAL A 183 2.45 9.68 -10.58
N VAL A 184 2.92 8.69 -9.84
CA VAL A 184 3.42 7.44 -10.37
C VAL A 184 2.33 6.39 -10.23
N SER A 185 2.09 5.64 -11.29
CA SER A 185 1.13 4.54 -11.31
C SER A 185 1.82 3.30 -11.87
N THR A 186 1.80 2.20 -11.12
CA THR A 186 2.31 0.91 -11.60
C THR A 186 1.18 -0.09 -11.69
N ASP A 187 1.02 -0.65 -12.89
CA ASP A 187 0.05 -1.71 -13.16
C ASP A 187 0.68 -3.08 -12.88
N PHE A 188 0.03 -3.86 -12.02
CA PHE A 188 0.49 -5.19 -11.60
C PHE A 188 -0.31 -6.34 -12.22
N TYR A 189 -1.36 -6.06 -12.99
CA TYR A 189 -2.25 -7.08 -13.56
C TYR A 189 -2.44 -6.96 -15.08
N GLY A 190 -2.15 -5.81 -15.68
CA GLY A 190 -2.37 -5.55 -17.10
C GLY A 190 -1.30 -6.09 -18.06
N SER A 191 -0.16 -6.55 -17.55
CA SER A 191 0.94 -7.11 -18.35
C SER A 191 1.76 -8.14 -17.58
N GLU A 192 2.57 -8.94 -18.30
CA GLU A 192 3.45 -9.95 -17.69
C GLU A 192 4.44 -9.32 -16.68
N HIS A 193 4.99 -8.15 -17.03
CA HIS A 193 5.86 -7.38 -16.14
C HIS A 193 5.16 -6.10 -15.69
N PRO A 194 5.42 -5.60 -14.46
CA PRO A 194 4.81 -4.36 -14.01
C PRO A 194 5.28 -3.16 -14.83
N VAL A 195 4.33 -2.35 -15.30
CA VAL A 195 4.62 -1.16 -16.12
C VAL A 195 4.33 0.09 -15.32
N CYS A 196 5.32 0.96 -15.21
CA CYS A 196 5.17 2.27 -14.60
C CYS A 196 4.72 3.33 -15.63
N ARG A 197 3.75 4.16 -15.22
CA ARG A 197 3.34 5.40 -15.87
C ARG A 197 3.56 6.57 -14.94
N VAL A 198 3.99 7.70 -15.50
CA VAL A 198 4.22 8.94 -14.75
C VAL A 198 3.33 10.03 -15.34
N THR A 199 2.50 10.62 -14.48
CA THR A 199 1.59 11.71 -14.84
C THR A 199 2.03 12.98 -14.13
N ARG A 200 2.22 14.05 -14.90
CA ARG A 200 2.51 15.39 -14.37
C ARG A 200 1.24 16.05 -13.87
N PHE A 201 1.34 16.84 -12.81
CA PHE A 201 0.24 17.71 -12.42
C PHE A 201 0.12 18.88 -13.40
N PRO A 202 -1.12 19.35 -13.68
CA PRO A 202 -1.37 20.39 -14.68
C PRO A 202 -0.85 21.78 -14.25
N ASP A 203 -0.65 21.99 -12.94
CA ASP A 203 -0.29 23.26 -12.31
C ASP A 203 1.22 23.41 -12.05
N LEU A 204 2.07 22.49 -12.54
CA LEU A 204 3.52 22.53 -12.30
C LEU A 204 4.19 23.83 -12.78
N GLU A 205 3.63 24.48 -13.81
CA GLU A 205 4.14 25.75 -14.35
C GLU A 205 3.57 26.99 -13.65
N THR A 206 2.64 26.81 -12.70
CA THR A 206 1.94 27.90 -12.02
C THR A 206 2.32 27.98 -10.54
N SER A 207 2.51 29.21 -10.04
CA SER A 207 2.64 29.48 -8.61
C SER A 207 1.28 29.90 -8.04
N PRO A 208 0.83 29.37 -6.89
CA PRO A 208 1.57 28.56 -5.92
C PRO A 208 1.48 27.04 -6.15
N GLN A 209 2.49 26.31 -5.65
CA GLN A 209 2.47 24.84 -5.57
C GLN A 209 1.64 24.39 -4.37
N PHE A 210 0.63 23.54 -4.59
CA PHE A 210 -0.21 23.00 -3.53
C PHE A 210 0.40 21.73 -2.94
N GLN A 211 0.14 21.46 -1.65
CA GLN A 211 0.46 20.18 -1.04
C GLN A 211 -0.46 19.09 -1.61
N ARG A 212 0.10 17.97 -2.05
CA ARG A 212 -0.63 16.92 -2.77
C ARG A 212 -0.61 15.58 -2.03
N PHE A 213 -1.70 14.84 -2.14
CA PHE A 213 -1.87 13.51 -1.55
C PHE A 213 -2.68 12.62 -2.49
N CYS A 214 -2.36 11.33 -2.53
CA CYS A 214 -3.17 10.32 -3.21
C CYS A 214 -4.26 9.81 -2.26
N THR A 215 -5.51 9.82 -2.72
CA THR A 215 -6.67 9.32 -1.97
C THR A 215 -7.57 8.51 -2.89
N VAL A 216 -8.13 7.43 -2.38
CA VAL A 216 -9.27 6.73 -2.99
C VAL A 216 -10.59 7.42 -2.57
N LEU A 217 -11.62 7.43 -3.44
CA LEU A 217 -12.93 8.06 -3.19
C LEU A 217 -14.06 7.03 -3.13
#